data_AF-A0A0H4IZZ1-F1
#
_entry.id   AF-A0A0H4IZZ1-F1
#
_cell.length_a   1.000
_cell.length_b   1.000
_cell.length_c   1.000
_cell.angle_alpha   90.00
_cell.angle_beta   90.00
_cell.angle_gamma   90.00
#
_symmetry.space_group_name_H-M   'P 1'
#
loop_
_entity.id
_entity.type
_entity.pdbx_description
1 polymer ?
#
loop_
_entity_poly.entity_id
_entity_poly.type
_entity_poly.pdbx_seq_one_letter_code
_entity_poly.pdbx_strand_id
1 'polypeptide(L)'
;MKKYIFALLTFFILPNLYAENVFEKNFQQQGDKNLKSLNPDPQTEIYRGWDKDKDNIMMLEEGYDLIGFSSFAGTYVPPAEALDFGKQIKADTLLVYDRQINEATRATAIKRARENIKKKKLDDEGKIEEIIIDPNDLADSDAMFDFYVSYWAKLPKPLFGTHLISFKEDDERYEDGGLFVVAVIKDSAAANSGIERKDRIMTINGISLKEPNEFIEELIKNKGNVVEIAYMRDGNLNNIKVQI
;
A
#
# COMPACT_ATOMS: atom_id res chain seq x y z
N MET A 1 -28.59 -57.48 37.67
CA MET A 1 -28.57 -56.01 37.46
C MET A 1 -27.38 -55.66 36.58
N LYS A 2 -27.57 -55.41 35.28
CA LYS A 2 -26.49 -54.96 34.37
C LYS A 2 -26.41 -53.44 34.41
N LYS A 3 -25.28 -52.89 34.86
CA LYS A 3 -25.00 -51.44 34.82
C LYS A 3 -24.46 -51.10 33.44
N TYR A 4 -25.21 -50.34 32.65
CA TYR A 4 -24.72 -49.74 31.41
C TYR A 4 -23.99 -48.44 31.78
N ILE A 5 -22.69 -48.39 31.50
CA ILE A 5 -21.88 -47.17 31.61
C ILE A 5 -22.11 -46.40 30.31
N PHE A 6 -22.83 -45.28 30.41
CA PHE A 6 -22.90 -44.29 29.34
C PHE A 6 -21.59 -43.51 29.32
N ALA A 7 -20.76 -43.73 28.30
CA ALA A 7 -19.59 -42.90 28.04
C ALA A 7 -20.06 -41.62 27.33
N LEU A 8 -20.01 -40.49 28.04
CA LEU A 8 -20.29 -39.17 27.48
C LEU A 8 -19.04 -38.72 26.70
N LEU A 9 -19.14 -38.69 25.37
CA LEU A 9 -18.08 -38.22 24.48
C LEU A 9 -18.09 -36.68 24.48
N THR A 10 -17.22 -36.06 25.26
CA THR A 10 -17.01 -34.60 25.25
C THR A 10 -16.11 -34.23 24.08
N PHE A 11 -16.69 -33.66 23.03
CA PHE A 11 -15.95 -32.96 21.98
C PHE A 11 -15.32 -31.70 22.58
N PHE A 12 -14.00 -31.73 22.82
CA PHE A 12 -13.24 -30.50 23.07
C PHE A 12 -13.19 -29.72 21.76
N ILE A 13 -13.97 -28.64 21.67
CA ILE A 13 -13.74 -27.60 20.68
C ILE A 13 -12.47 -26.89 21.13
N LEU A 14 -11.33 -27.28 20.55
CA LEU A 14 -10.09 -26.51 20.72
C LEU A 14 -10.36 -25.12 20.12
N PRO A 15 -10.17 -24.02 20.87
CA PRO A 15 -10.19 -22.71 20.26
C PRO A 15 -9.09 -22.70 19.19
N ASN A 16 -9.45 -22.39 17.95
CA ASN A 16 -8.47 -22.01 16.95
C ASN A 16 -7.75 -20.79 17.50
N LEU A 17 -6.57 -20.97 18.10
CA LEU A 17 -5.61 -19.88 18.20
C LEU A 17 -5.20 -19.58 16.76
N TYR A 18 -5.96 -18.72 16.09
CA TYR A 18 -5.48 -18.07 14.88
C TYR A 18 -4.22 -17.32 15.28
N ALA A 19 -3.09 -17.71 14.73
CA ALA A 19 -1.88 -16.92 14.83
C ALA A 19 -2.22 -15.51 14.31
N GLU A 20 -1.90 -14.49 15.11
CA GLU A 20 -2.14 -13.10 14.75
C GLU A 20 -1.45 -12.80 13.40
N ASN A 21 -2.20 -12.23 12.46
CA ASN A 21 -1.68 -11.94 11.12
C ASN A 21 -0.53 -10.92 11.23
N VAL A 22 0.65 -11.25 10.67
CA VAL A 22 1.84 -10.41 10.82
C VAL A 22 1.65 -9.04 10.15
N PHE A 23 0.89 -8.99 9.05
CA PHE A 23 0.57 -7.73 8.37
C PHE A 23 -0.37 -6.87 9.20
N GLU A 24 -1.37 -7.46 9.86
CA GLU A 24 -2.26 -6.76 10.79
C GLU A 24 -1.47 -6.14 11.96
N LYS A 25 -0.61 -6.95 12.60
CA LYS A 25 0.21 -6.51 13.73
C LYS A 25 1.13 -5.33 13.40
N ASN A 26 1.65 -5.29 12.17
CA ASN A 26 2.57 -4.25 11.71
C ASN A 26 1.88 -3.16 10.88
N PHE A 27 0.54 -3.09 10.91
CA PHE A 27 -0.22 -2.11 10.18
C PHE A 27 -0.14 -0.72 10.83
N GLN A 28 0.07 0.28 9.99
CA GLN A 28 0.06 1.70 10.32
C GLN A 28 -1.00 2.38 9.46
N GLN A 29 -1.99 2.98 10.11
CA GLN A 29 -3.02 3.74 9.44
C GLN A 29 -2.46 5.07 8.94
N GLN A 30 -2.68 5.39 7.66
CA GLN A 30 -2.19 6.61 7.02
C GLN A 30 -3.30 7.13 6.10
N GLY A 31 -4.30 7.78 6.71
CA GLY A 31 -5.51 8.27 6.03
C GLY A 31 -6.62 8.57 7.03
N ASP A 32 -7.85 8.83 6.54
CA ASP A 32 -9.03 8.86 7.41
C ASP A 32 -9.20 7.51 8.11
N LYS A 33 -9.48 7.54 9.41
CA LYS A 33 -9.68 6.34 10.23
C LYS A 33 -10.78 5.42 9.70
N ASN A 34 -11.75 5.99 8.99
CA ASN A 34 -12.91 5.31 8.44
C ASN A 34 -12.77 4.98 6.95
N LEU A 35 -11.64 5.32 6.31
CA LEU A 35 -11.43 5.05 4.90
C LEU A 35 -11.43 3.55 4.63
N LYS A 36 -12.29 3.13 3.70
CA LYS A 36 -12.50 1.74 3.27
C LYS A 36 -13.26 1.73 1.96
N SER A 37 -13.35 0.57 1.32
CA SER A 37 -14.15 0.39 0.11
C SER A 37 -15.59 0.86 0.31
N LEU A 38 -16.13 1.47 -0.74
CA LEU A 38 -17.56 1.76 -0.85
C LEU A 38 -18.40 0.49 -1.02
N ASN A 39 -17.80 -0.57 -1.57
CA ASN A 39 -18.45 -1.86 -1.65
C ASN A 39 -18.42 -2.52 -0.26
N PRO A 40 -19.57 -2.94 0.31
CA PRO A 40 -19.57 -3.62 1.60
C PRO A 40 -18.79 -4.95 1.60
N ASP A 41 -18.63 -5.57 0.43
CA ASP A 41 -17.88 -6.81 0.18
C ASP A 41 -16.99 -6.66 -1.07
N PRO A 42 -15.86 -5.92 -0.97
CA PRO A 42 -15.00 -5.68 -2.10
C PRO A 42 -14.29 -6.96 -2.54
N GLN A 43 -14.14 -7.15 -3.84
CA GLN A 43 -13.21 -8.14 -4.38
C GLN A 43 -11.79 -7.57 -4.26
N THR A 44 -11.16 -7.73 -3.09
CA THR A 44 -9.83 -7.20 -2.84
C THR A 44 -8.81 -7.83 -3.78
N GLU A 45 -8.13 -6.98 -4.55
CA GLU A 45 -7.10 -7.41 -5.50
C GLU A 45 -5.69 -7.19 -4.94
N ILE A 46 -4.77 -8.07 -5.33
CA ILE A 46 -3.37 -8.02 -4.92
C ILE A 46 -2.46 -7.85 -6.13
N TYR A 47 -1.59 -6.84 -6.07
CA TYR A 47 -0.59 -6.59 -7.11
C TYR A 47 0.81 -6.49 -6.52
N ARG A 48 1.80 -6.84 -7.32
CA ARG A 48 3.21 -6.60 -6.99
C ARG A 48 3.58 -5.18 -7.39
N GLY A 49 4.09 -4.41 -6.44
CA GLY A 49 4.64 -3.09 -6.68
C GLY A 49 6.05 -3.14 -7.26
N TRP A 50 6.47 -2.06 -7.90
CA TRP A 50 7.79 -1.92 -8.53
C TRP A 50 8.57 -0.74 -7.95
N ASP A 51 7.96 0.45 -7.95
CA ASP A 51 8.56 1.70 -7.48
C ASP A 51 7.52 2.40 -6.62
N LYS A 52 7.68 2.27 -5.31
CA LYS A 52 6.69 2.69 -4.32
C LYS A 52 6.21 4.13 -4.52
N ASP A 53 7.11 5.05 -4.86
CA ASP A 53 6.75 6.46 -4.98
C ASP A 53 5.91 6.71 -6.24
N LYS A 54 6.27 6.06 -7.36
CA LYS A 54 5.50 6.15 -8.61
C LYS A 54 4.17 5.43 -8.50
N ASP A 55 4.18 4.25 -7.90
CA ASP A 55 2.99 3.42 -7.75
C ASP A 55 1.98 4.09 -6.81
N ASN A 56 2.44 4.73 -5.73
CA ASN A 56 1.56 5.52 -4.87
C ASN A 56 0.90 6.67 -5.63
N ILE A 57 1.67 7.42 -6.45
CA ILE A 57 1.10 8.50 -7.28
C ILE A 57 0.09 7.91 -8.27
N MET A 58 0.42 6.80 -8.93
CA MET A 58 -0.48 6.12 -9.86
C MET A 58 -1.79 5.71 -9.17
N MET A 59 -1.75 5.16 -7.96
CA MET A 59 -2.96 4.80 -7.21
C MET A 59 -3.86 6.02 -6.97
N LEU A 60 -3.26 7.16 -6.59
CA LEU A 60 -4.00 8.42 -6.43
C LEU A 60 -4.60 8.90 -7.76
N GLU A 61 -3.85 8.85 -8.86
CA GLU A 61 -4.33 9.22 -10.20
C GLU A 61 -5.44 8.29 -10.71
N GLU A 62 -5.42 7.03 -10.29
CA GLU A 62 -6.52 6.07 -10.53
C GLU A 62 -7.71 6.33 -9.61
N GLY A 63 -7.66 7.28 -8.68
CA GLY A 63 -8.75 7.61 -7.77
C GLY A 63 -8.90 6.66 -6.58
N TYR A 64 -7.81 6.00 -6.21
CA TYR A 64 -7.70 5.34 -4.91
C TYR A 64 -7.14 6.31 -3.87
N ASP A 65 -7.43 6.03 -2.61
CA ASP A 65 -6.82 6.72 -1.48
C ASP A 65 -6.24 5.72 -0.47
N LEU A 66 -5.18 6.13 0.20
CA LEU A 66 -4.39 5.26 1.05
C LEU A 66 -5.10 5.03 2.38
N ILE A 67 -5.41 3.78 2.70
CA ILE A 67 -5.93 3.40 4.02
C ILE A 67 -4.78 3.37 5.03
N GLY A 68 -3.66 2.75 4.62
CA GLY A 68 -2.48 2.58 5.45
C GLY A 68 -1.53 1.57 4.84
N PHE A 69 -0.54 1.14 5.61
CA PHE A 69 0.47 0.21 5.16
C PHE A 69 0.96 -0.70 6.29
N SER A 70 1.43 -1.89 5.95
CA SER A 70 2.17 -2.78 6.84
C SER A 70 3.63 -2.78 6.44
N SER A 71 4.56 -2.71 7.40
CA SER A 71 5.99 -2.79 7.11
C SER A 71 6.77 -3.49 8.22
N PHE A 72 7.62 -4.45 7.84
CA PHE A 72 8.45 -5.21 8.77
C PHE A 72 9.56 -5.95 8.03
N ALA A 73 10.63 -6.32 8.76
CA ALA A 73 11.64 -7.25 8.29
C ALA A 73 11.48 -8.61 9.00
N GLY A 74 11.62 -9.72 8.26
CA GLY A 74 11.43 -11.05 8.83
C GLY A 74 11.69 -12.17 7.85
N THR A 75 11.36 -13.40 8.25
CA THR A 75 11.31 -14.55 7.32
C THR A 75 10.23 -14.32 6.27
N TYR A 76 10.29 -15.07 5.16
CA TYR A 76 9.27 -14.99 4.14
C TYR A 76 7.86 -15.22 4.71
N VAL A 77 6.93 -14.31 4.38
CA VAL A 77 5.51 -14.42 4.67
C VAL A 77 4.74 -14.45 3.35
N PRO A 78 3.87 -15.44 3.10
CA PRO A 78 3.07 -15.49 1.88
C PRO A 78 2.20 -14.23 1.69
N PRO A 79 2.17 -13.63 0.48
CA PRO A 79 1.33 -12.47 0.20
C PRO A 79 -0.18 -12.71 0.41
N ALA A 80 -0.62 -13.97 0.46
CA ALA A 80 -1.99 -14.34 0.78
C ALA A 80 -2.42 -13.86 2.19
N GLU A 81 -1.49 -13.80 3.15
CA GLU A 81 -1.80 -13.27 4.48
C GLU A 81 -2.07 -11.76 4.43
N ALA A 82 -1.35 -11.01 3.58
CA ALA A 82 -1.64 -9.60 3.36
C ALA A 82 -3.00 -9.40 2.68
N LEU A 83 -3.36 -10.29 1.75
CA LEU A 83 -4.67 -10.29 1.10
C LEU A 83 -5.80 -10.54 2.10
N ASP A 84 -5.63 -11.49 3.02
CA ASP A 84 -6.64 -11.78 4.04
C ASP A 84 -6.86 -10.59 4.99
N PHE A 85 -5.77 -9.92 5.41
CA PHE A 85 -5.89 -8.69 6.19
C PHE A 85 -6.51 -7.54 5.37
N GLY A 86 -6.16 -7.40 4.09
CA GLY A 86 -6.78 -6.44 3.18
C GLY A 86 -8.29 -6.58 3.08
N LYS A 87 -8.80 -7.81 3.00
CA LYS A 87 -10.24 -8.09 3.05
C LYS A 87 -10.86 -7.69 4.38
N GLN A 88 -10.19 -7.97 5.50
CA GLN A 88 -10.66 -7.61 6.85
C GLN A 88 -10.87 -6.10 6.99
N ILE A 89 -9.95 -5.28 6.48
CA ILE A 89 -10.05 -3.81 6.49
C ILE A 89 -10.86 -3.24 5.32
N LYS A 90 -11.42 -4.11 4.46
CA LYS A 90 -12.20 -3.77 3.27
C LYS A 90 -11.43 -2.86 2.31
N ALA A 91 -10.17 -3.19 2.04
CA ALA A 91 -9.41 -2.59 0.95
C ALA A 91 -9.95 -3.09 -0.40
N ASP A 92 -9.98 -2.22 -1.41
CA ASP A 92 -10.25 -2.63 -2.80
C ASP A 92 -9.00 -3.24 -3.43
N THR A 93 -7.82 -2.72 -3.09
CA THR A 93 -6.57 -3.14 -3.71
C THR A 93 -5.40 -2.98 -2.76
N LEU A 94 -4.37 -3.81 -2.94
CA LEU A 94 -3.12 -3.70 -2.19
C LEU A 94 -1.89 -3.95 -3.08
N LEU A 95 -0.83 -3.21 -2.79
CA LEU A 95 0.45 -3.29 -3.49
C LEU A 95 1.51 -3.88 -2.56
N VAL A 96 2.13 -4.99 -2.98
CA VAL A 96 3.13 -5.71 -2.20
C VAL A 96 4.52 -5.46 -2.74
N TYR A 97 5.43 -5.08 -1.84
CA TYR A 97 6.85 -4.92 -2.09
C TYR A 97 7.60 -5.81 -1.11
N ASP A 98 8.40 -6.74 -1.64
CA ASP A 98 9.26 -7.61 -0.87
C ASP A 98 10.67 -7.59 -1.46
N ARG A 99 11.67 -7.52 -0.58
CA ARG A 99 13.07 -7.60 -1.00
C ARG A 99 13.87 -8.41 0.00
N GLN A 100 14.59 -9.41 -0.49
CA GLN A 100 15.55 -10.12 0.34
C GLN A 100 16.70 -9.18 0.75
N ILE A 101 16.97 -9.07 2.05
CA ILE A 101 17.94 -8.12 2.63
C ILE A 101 19.22 -8.79 3.13
N ASN A 102 19.23 -10.12 3.29
CA ASN A 102 20.45 -10.87 3.60
C ASN A 102 21.16 -11.35 2.30
N GLU A 103 22.46 -11.62 2.36
CA GLU A 103 23.26 -11.98 1.18
C GLU A 103 22.66 -13.17 0.42
N ALA A 104 22.16 -12.95 -0.80
CA ALA A 104 21.52 -13.97 -1.62
C ALA A 104 22.27 -14.21 -2.93
N THR A 105 23.60 -14.05 -2.96
CA THR A 105 24.33 -14.31 -4.21
C THR A 105 24.31 -15.80 -4.51
N ARG A 106 24.23 -16.17 -5.80
CA ARG A 106 24.34 -17.57 -6.23
C ARG A 106 25.61 -18.23 -5.69
N ALA A 107 26.71 -17.47 -5.58
CA ALA A 107 27.95 -17.94 -4.99
C ALA A 107 27.81 -18.24 -3.48
N THR A 108 27.13 -17.37 -2.73
CA THR A 108 26.83 -17.58 -1.30
C THR A 108 25.89 -18.76 -1.11
N ALA A 109 24.85 -18.91 -1.93
CA ALA A 109 23.93 -20.05 -1.92
C ALA A 109 24.65 -21.38 -2.20
N ILE A 110 25.51 -21.42 -3.23
CA ILE A 110 26.34 -22.59 -3.55
C ILE A 110 27.33 -22.90 -2.42
N LYS A 111 27.94 -21.87 -1.80
CA LYS A 111 28.83 -22.05 -0.65
C LYS A 111 28.10 -22.68 0.53
N ARG A 112 26.92 -22.20 0.90
CA ARG A 112 26.09 -22.77 1.97
C ARG A 112 25.64 -24.19 1.67
N ALA A 113 25.16 -24.45 0.45
CA ALA A 113 24.79 -25.80 0.02
C ALA A 113 25.95 -26.79 0.19
N ARG A 114 27.16 -26.41 -0.23
CA ARG A 114 28.38 -27.21 -0.05
C ARG A 114 28.71 -27.45 1.43
N GLU A 115 28.62 -26.42 2.28
CA GLU A 115 28.89 -26.55 3.72
C GLU A 115 27.85 -27.46 4.43
N ASN A 116 26.57 -27.33 4.08
CA ASN A 116 25.50 -28.15 4.65
C ASN A 116 25.60 -29.63 4.22
N ILE A 117 25.93 -29.89 2.95
CA ILE A 117 26.16 -31.26 2.46
C ILE A 117 27.42 -31.85 3.08
N LYS A 118 28.50 -31.07 3.23
CA LYS A 118 29.74 -31.50 3.89
C LYS A 118 29.50 -31.88 5.37
N LYS A 119 28.60 -31.21 6.08
CA LYS A 119 28.20 -31.61 7.45
C LYS A 119 27.40 -32.92 7.49
N LYS A 120 26.69 -33.27 6.40
CA LYS A 120 25.86 -34.48 6.29
C LYS A 120 26.62 -35.71 5.77
N LYS A 121 27.77 -35.54 5.11
CA LYS A 121 28.56 -36.64 4.55
C LYS A 121 30.06 -36.44 4.80
N LEU A 122 30.51 -36.85 5.97
CA LEU A 122 31.76 -37.61 6.07
C LEU A 122 31.35 -39.05 6.38
N ASP A 123 31.82 -40.01 5.61
CA ASP A 123 31.78 -41.41 6.02
C ASP A 123 32.80 -41.64 7.16
N ASP A 124 32.70 -42.77 7.86
CA ASP A 124 33.61 -43.16 8.94
C ASP A 124 35.08 -43.27 8.49
N GLU A 125 35.32 -43.18 7.17
CA GLU A 125 36.62 -43.29 6.50
C GLU A 125 37.17 -41.92 6.02
N GLY A 126 36.42 -40.83 6.20
CA GLY A 126 36.84 -39.47 5.88
C GLY A 126 36.90 -39.12 4.39
N LYS A 127 36.21 -39.86 3.51
CA LYS A 127 36.14 -39.59 2.07
C LYS A 127 35.04 -38.60 1.69
N ILE A 128 35.31 -37.81 0.66
CA ILE A 128 34.39 -36.81 0.11
C ILE A 128 33.69 -37.43 -1.11
N GLU A 129 32.39 -37.69 -1.01
CA GLU A 129 31.55 -38.01 -2.18
C GLU A 129 31.33 -36.75 -3.05
N GLU A 130 31.13 -36.94 -4.36
CA GLU A 130 30.80 -35.84 -5.27
C GLU A 130 29.54 -35.10 -4.80
N ILE A 131 29.66 -33.79 -4.57
CA ILE A 131 28.58 -32.95 -4.05
C ILE A 131 27.69 -32.53 -5.22
N ILE A 132 26.58 -33.24 -5.41
CA ILE A 132 25.49 -32.81 -6.29
C ILE A 132 24.60 -31.84 -5.51
N ILE A 133 24.47 -30.60 -6.00
CA ILE A 133 23.64 -29.55 -5.39
C ILE A 133 22.28 -29.55 -6.10
N ASP A 134 21.22 -29.89 -5.38
CA ASP A 134 19.84 -29.79 -5.88
C ASP A 134 19.37 -28.32 -5.83
N PRO A 135 18.47 -27.87 -6.73
CA PRO A 135 17.85 -26.55 -6.61
C PRO A 135 17.23 -26.24 -5.23
N ASN A 136 16.74 -27.25 -4.52
CA ASN A 136 16.22 -27.09 -3.15
C ASN A 136 17.34 -26.81 -2.12
N ASP A 137 18.58 -27.23 -2.36
CA ASP A 137 19.73 -26.93 -1.49
C ASP A 137 20.19 -25.47 -1.61
N LEU A 138 19.74 -24.76 -2.65
CA LEU A 138 19.96 -23.34 -2.83
C LEU A 138 18.94 -22.48 -2.07
N ALA A 139 17.92 -23.09 -1.46
CA ALA A 139 16.97 -22.38 -0.63
C ALA A 139 17.68 -21.84 0.62
N ASP A 140 17.60 -20.53 0.81
CA ASP A 140 18.18 -19.87 1.96
C ASP A 140 17.21 -19.97 3.14
N SER A 141 17.45 -20.93 4.04
CA SER A 141 16.66 -21.08 5.27
C SER A 141 16.73 -19.86 6.18
N ASP A 142 17.76 -19.03 6.02
CA ASP A 142 18.00 -17.83 6.80
C ASP A 142 17.60 -16.57 6.01
N ALA A 143 16.86 -16.73 4.89
CA ALA A 143 16.39 -15.63 4.06
C ALA A 143 15.56 -14.64 4.88
N MET A 144 16.04 -13.41 4.91
CA MET A 144 15.36 -12.30 5.55
C MET A 144 14.86 -11.35 4.46
N PHE A 145 13.61 -10.95 4.59
CA PHE A 145 12.92 -10.07 3.67
C PHE A 145 12.52 -8.80 4.40
N ASP A 146 12.60 -7.69 3.69
CA ASP A 146 11.95 -6.43 4.04
C ASP A 146 10.63 -6.35 3.27
N PHE A 147 9.52 -6.26 4.02
CA PHE A 147 8.17 -6.20 3.49
C PHE A 147 7.60 -4.79 3.65
N TYR A 148 6.93 -4.34 2.60
CA TYR A 148 6.04 -3.18 2.62
C TYR A 148 4.78 -3.52 1.82
N VAL A 149 3.61 -3.33 2.42
CA VAL A 149 2.32 -3.52 1.75
C VAL A 149 1.48 -2.29 1.97
N SER A 150 1.00 -1.65 0.89
CA SER A 150 0.04 -0.54 0.98
C SER A 150 -1.37 -1.00 0.64
N TYR A 151 -2.35 -0.51 1.38
CA TYR A 151 -3.77 -0.86 1.26
C TYR A 151 -4.59 0.34 0.85
N TRP A 152 -5.47 0.16 -0.15
CA TRP A 152 -6.11 1.25 -0.85
C TRP A 152 -7.62 1.05 -0.95
N ALA A 153 -8.37 2.14 -0.80
CA ALA A 153 -9.81 2.21 -1.05
C ALA A 153 -10.09 3.02 -2.31
N LYS A 154 -11.01 2.56 -3.15
CA LYS A 154 -11.48 3.30 -4.31
C LYS A 154 -12.48 4.37 -3.85
N LEU A 155 -12.19 5.62 -4.16
CA LEU A 155 -13.07 6.73 -3.84
C LEU A 155 -14.16 6.90 -4.91
N PRO A 156 -15.33 7.47 -4.54
CA PRO A 156 -16.29 7.90 -5.55
C PRO A 156 -15.64 9.03 -6.36
N LYS A 157 -16.01 9.14 -7.64
CA LYS A 157 -15.47 10.20 -8.50
C LYS A 157 -15.70 11.57 -7.85
N PRO A 158 -14.64 12.32 -7.49
CA PRO A 158 -14.80 13.61 -6.82
C PRO A 158 -15.28 14.67 -7.82
N LEU A 159 -15.77 15.79 -7.27
CA LEU A 159 -16.27 16.92 -8.06
C LEU A 159 -15.20 17.49 -9.00
N PHE A 160 -13.96 17.67 -8.50
CA PHE A 160 -12.86 18.22 -9.28
C PHE A 160 -11.83 17.16 -9.69
N GLY A 161 -11.27 16.39 -8.75
CA GLY A 161 -10.34 15.30 -9.03
C GLY A 161 -8.86 15.63 -8.86
N THR A 162 -8.51 16.25 -7.74
CA THR A 162 -7.12 16.52 -7.35
C THR A 162 -6.85 16.03 -5.94
N HIS A 163 -5.66 15.47 -5.72
CA HIS A 163 -5.10 15.31 -4.38
C HIS A 163 -4.26 16.54 -4.04
N LEU A 164 -4.67 17.27 -3.02
CA LEU A 164 -4.09 18.56 -2.64
C LEU A 164 -3.45 18.48 -1.27
N ILE A 165 -2.33 19.18 -1.11
CA ILE A 165 -1.70 19.42 0.18
C ILE A 165 -1.44 20.91 0.37
N SER A 166 -1.51 21.35 1.62
CA SER A 166 -0.92 22.60 2.09
C SER A 166 0.47 22.31 2.66
N PHE A 167 1.38 23.28 2.56
CA PHE A 167 2.67 23.22 3.25
C PHE A 167 2.54 23.87 4.62
N LYS A 168 3.41 23.49 5.57
CA LYS A 168 3.48 24.10 6.90
C LYS A 168 4.43 25.29 6.89
N GLU A 169 4.30 26.20 7.85
CA GLU A 169 5.12 27.43 7.95
C GLU A 169 6.64 27.20 7.95
N ASP A 170 7.09 26.03 8.39
CA ASP A 170 8.51 25.64 8.40
C ASP A 170 9.02 25.07 7.08
N ASP A 171 8.15 24.94 6.07
CA ASP A 171 8.51 24.53 4.71
C ASP A 171 8.72 25.76 3.82
N GLU A 172 9.83 25.80 3.08
CA GLU A 172 10.19 26.90 2.17
C GLU A 172 9.08 27.20 1.14
N ARG A 173 8.28 26.19 0.80
CA ARG A 173 7.18 26.28 -0.17
C ARG A 173 5.89 26.84 0.41
N TYR A 174 5.87 27.17 1.70
CA TYR A 174 4.74 27.79 2.37
C TYR A 174 4.48 29.22 1.89
N GLU A 175 5.55 30.00 1.72
CA GLU A 175 5.47 31.40 1.30
C GLU A 175 4.88 31.57 -0.12
N ASP A 176 4.95 30.52 -0.94
CA ASP A 176 4.30 30.48 -2.25
C ASP A 176 2.76 30.47 -2.16
N GLY A 177 2.18 30.17 -0.99
CA GLY A 177 0.72 30.10 -0.75
C GLY A 177 0.00 29.00 -1.54
N GLY A 178 -1.34 28.97 -1.51
CA GLY A 178 -2.13 28.03 -2.34
C GLY A 178 -1.96 26.55 -1.99
N LEU A 179 -2.60 25.70 -2.79
CA LEU A 179 -2.69 24.25 -2.59
C LEU A 179 -1.90 23.50 -3.66
N PHE A 180 -0.95 22.66 -3.24
CA PHE A 180 -0.08 21.93 -4.15
C PHE A 180 -0.75 20.66 -4.67
N VAL A 181 -0.73 20.47 -5.98
CA VAL A 181 -1.31 19.31 -6.66
C VAL A 181 -0.34 18.14 -6.64
N VAL A 182 -0.63 17.14 -5.80
CA VAL A 182 0.17 15.91 -5.68
C VAL A 182 -0.15 14.92 -6.79
N ALA A 183 -1.43 14.81 -7.14
CA ALA A 183 -1.94 13.93 -8.18
C ALA A 183 -3.25 14.48 -8.77
N VAL A 184 -3.52 14.14 -10.03
CA VAL A 184 -4.75 14.49 -10.74
C VAL A 184 -5.44 13.20 -11.17
N ILE A 185 -6.69 13.02 -10.76
CA ILE A 185 -7.44 11.80 -11.05
C ILE A 185 -7.78 11.75 -12.54
N LYS A 186 -7.57 10.61 -13.18
CA LYS A 186 -7.88 10.39 -14.60
C LYS A 186 -9.37 10.60 -14.88
N ASP A 187 -9.66 11.14 -16.07
CA ASP A 187 -11.01 11.47 -16.55
C ASP A 187 -11.82 12.42 -15.63
N SER A 188 -11.17 13.10 -14.69
CA SER A 188 -11.79 14.05 -13.78
C SER A 188 -11.96 15.44 -14.40
N ALA A 189 -12.69 16.34 -13.74
CA ALA A 189 -12.85 17.71 -14.21
C ALA A 189 -11.50 18.46 -14.23
N ALA A 190 -10.62 18.17 -13.27
CA ALA A 190 -9.26 18.69 -13.21
C ALA A 190 -8.41 18.22 -14.41
N ALA A 191 -8.40 16.91 -14.68
CA ALA A 191 -7.69 16.36 -15.84
C ALA A 191 -8.20 16.95 -17.16
N ASN A 192 -9.53 17.00 -17.32
CA ASN A 192 -10.17 17.51 -18.54
C ASN A 192 -9.98 19.02 -18.74
N SER A 193 -9.64 19.76 -17.69
CA SER A 193 -9.34 21.19 -17.74
C SER A 193 -7.84 21.50 -17.85
N GLY A 194 -7.00 20.46 -17.92
CA GLY A 194 -5.56 20.58 -18.12
C GLY A 194 -4.77 20.86 -16.85
N ILE A 195 -5.34 20.67 -15.66
CA ILE A 195 -4.57 20.69 -14.40
C ILE A 195 -3.60 19.51 -14.38
N GLU A 196 -2.38 19.77 -13.93
CA GLU A 196 -1.30 18.81 -13.88
C GLU A 196 -0.71 18.72 -12.48
N ARG A 197 -0.02 17.59 -12.23
CA ARG A 197 0.79 17.43 -11.03
C ARG A 197 1.84 18.55 -10.95
N LYS A 198 2.07 19.04 -9.72
CA LYS A 198 2.93 20.20 -9.37
C LYS A 198 2.34 21.57 -9.68
N ASP A 199 1.14 21.65 -10.26
CA ASP A 199 0.40 22.90 -10.21
C ASP A 199 0.13 23.31 -8.76
N ARG A 200 -0.08 24.60 -8.57
CA ARG A 200 -0.49 25.16 -7.28
C ARG A 200 -1.77 25.95 -7.45
N ILE A 201 -2.87 25.44 -6.89
CA ILE A 201 -4.18 26.09 -6.95
C ILE A 201 -4.17 27.28 -5.99
N MET A 202 -4.36 28.48 -6.54
CA MET A 202 -4.28 29.72 -5.77
C MET A 202 -5.65 30.19 -5.30
N THR A 203 -6.63 30.21 -6.22
CA THR A 203 -7.97 30.70 -5.91
C THR A 203 -9.07 29.90 -6.62
N ILE A 204 -10.26 29.93 -6.04
CA ILE A 204 -11.52 29.51 -6.67
C ILE A 204 -12.51 30.67 -6.59
N ASN A 205 -13.03 31.12 -7.74
CA ASN A 205 -13.88 32.32 -7.87
C ASN A 205 -13.27 33.56 -7.18
N GLY A 206 -11.94 33.70 -7.23
CA GLY A 206 -11.20 34.78 -6.57
C GLY A 206 -11.01 34.63 -5.05
N ILE A 207 -11.55 33.57 -4.44
CA ILE A 207 -11.33 33.23 -3.02
C ILE A 207 -9.98 32.55 -2.90
N SER A 208 -9.06 33.14 -2.12
CA SER A 208 -7.75 32.56 -1.83
C SER A 208 -7.87 31.31 -0.96
N LEU A 209 -7.10 30.28 -1.30
CA LEU A 209 -7.13 28.98 -0.65
C LEU A 209 -5.85 28.74 0.14
N LYS A 210 -5.99 28.33 1.40
CA LYS A 210 -4.88 27.98 2.29
C LYS A 210 -4.90 26.50 2.66
N GLU A 211 -6.09 25.94 2.84
CA GLU A 211 -6.26 24.54 3.24
C GLU A 211 -7.10 23.75 2.22
N PRO A 212 -6.80 22.46 2.00
CA PRO A 212 -7.57 21.62 1.08
C PRO A 212 -9.08 21.58 1.36
N ASN A 213 -9.49 21.66 2.63
CA ASN A 213 -10.90 21.65 3.01
C ASN A 213 -11.67 22.88 2.48
N GLU A 214 -11.04 24.06 2.43
CA GLU A 214 -11.67 25.27 1.90
C GLU A 214 -12.01 25.10 0.42
N PHE A 215 -11.12 24.45 -0.34
CA PHE A 215 -11.35 24.15 -1.74
C PHE A 215 -12.51 23.18 -1.93
N ILE A 216 -12.57 22.12 -1.11
CA ILE A 216 -13.67 21.15 -1.14
C ILE A 216 -15.01 21.84 -0.81
N GLU A 217 -15.05 22.70 0.21
CA GLU A 217 -16.25 23.45 0.57
C GLU A 217 -16.75 24.34 -0.57
N GLU A 218 -15.85 25.07 -1.23
CA GLU A 218 -16.21 25.91 -2.37
C GLU A 218 -16.67 25.10 -3.58
N LEU A 219 -16.07 23.95 -3.86
CA LEU A 219 -16.57 23.03 -4.89
C LEU A 219 -17.98 22.54 -4.59
N ILE A 220 -18.27 22.17 -3.34
CA ILE A 220 -19.61 21.69 -2.93
C ILE A 220 -20.64 22.82 -3.07
N LYS A 221 -20.34 24.04 -2.63
CA LYS A 221 -21.22 25.21 -2.74
C LYS A 221 -21.56 25.54 -4.19
N ASN A 222 -20.61 25.32 -5.10
CA ASN A 222 -20.74 25.64 -6.52
C ASN A 222 -21.07 24.42 -7.38
N LYS A 223 -21.49 23.30 -6.79
CA LYS A 223 -21.90 22.10 -7.54
C LYS A 223 -23.03 22.43 -8.53
N GLY A 224 -22.86 22.04 -9.79
CA GLY A 224 -23.75 22.37 -10.88
C GLY A 224 -23.48 23.72 -11.54
N ASN A 225 -22.48 24.50 -11.09
CA ASN A 225 -22.10 25.79 -11.67
C ASN A 225 -20.69 25.75 -12.28
N VAL A 226 -20.41 26.74 -13.14
CA VAL A 226 -19.05 27.00 -13.64
C VAL A 226 -18.29 27.82 -12.60
N VAL A 227 -17.09 27.36 -12.23
CA VAL A 227 -16.16 28.08 -11.36
C VAL A 227 -14.92 28.49 -12.15
N GLU A 228 -14.32 29.62 -11.77
CA GLU A 228 -13.00 30.03 -12.24
C GLU A 228 -11.95 29.61 -11.22
N ILE A 229 -10.94 28.85 -11.65
CA ILE A 229 -9.83 28.42 -10.81
C ILE A 229 -8.54 29.04 -11.34
N ALA A 230 -7.84 29.77 -10.48
CA ALA A 230 -6.52 30.30 -10.77
C ALA A 230 -5.45 29.38 -10.19
N TYR A 231 -4.42 29.06 -10.97
CA TYR A 231 -3.32 28.20 -10.56
C TYR A 231 -1.98 28.69 -11.09
N MET A 232 -0.91 28.34 -10.39
CA MET A 232 0.47 28.59 -10.82
C MET A 232 1.06 27.34 -11.47
N ARG A 233 1.69 27.53 -12.63
CA ARG A 233 2.53 26.51 -13.30
C ARG A 233 3.81 27.16 -13.79
N ASP A 234 4.94 26.61 -13.38
CA ASP A 234 6.28 27.10 -13.75
C ASP A 234 6.45 28.61 -13.54
N GLY A 235 5.90 29.14 -12.44
CA GLY A 235 5.95 30.57 -12.09
C GLY A 235 4.95 31.46 -12.82
N ASN A 236 4.12 30.91 -13.71
CA ASN A 236 3.09 31.65 -14.44
C ASN A 236 1.71 31.44 -13.82
N LEU A 237 0.96 32.53 -13.64
CA LEU A 237 -0.43 32.48 -13.23
C LEU A 237 -1.32 32.17 -14.44
N ASN A 238 -2.14 31.13 -14.31
CA ASN A 238 -3.07 30.66 -15.32
C ASN A 238 -4.47 30.55 -14.72
N ASN A 239 -5.51 30.68 -15.55
CA ASN A 239 -6.90 30.52 -15.14
C ASN A 239 -7.61 29.51 -16.03
N ILE A 240 -8.50 28.72 -15.43
CA ILE A 240 -9.41 27.80 -16.11
C ILE A 240 -10.83 28.03 -15.64
N LYS A 241 -11.81 27.73 -16.51
CA LYS A 241 -13.22 27.70 -16.16
C LYS A 241 -13.72 26.27 -16.27
N VAL A 242 -14.25 25.75 -15.16
CA VAL A 242 -14.62 24.34 -15.04
C VAL A 242 -16.03 24.22 -14.48
N GLN A 243 -16.81 23.33 -15.08
CA GLN A 243 -18.12 22.94 -14.56
C GLN A 243 -17.94 21.95 -13.41
N ILE A 244 -18.48 22.28 -12.24
CA ILE A 244 -18.46 21.44 -11.01
C ILE A 244 -19.80 20.73 -10.85
#